data_AF-A0A7X9F1T8-F1
#
_entry.id   AF-A0A7X9F1T8-F1
#
_cell.length_a   1.000
_cell.length_b   1.000
_cell.length_c   1.000
_cell.angle_alpha   90.00
_cell.angle_beta   90.00
_cell.angle_gamma   90.00
#
_symmetry.space_group_name_H-M   'P 1'
#
loop_
_entity.id
_entity.type
_entity.pdbx_description
1 polymer ?
#
loop_
_entity_poly.entity_id
_entity_poly.type
_entity_poly.pdbx_seq_one_letter_code
_entity_poly.pdbx_strand_id
1 'polypeptide(L)' 'MELDLKKLTDELLNLLTDYLKREPQTLARITEIGEQLNNEGGMRLMRQVGSMVQDQDLLKASWLNNAWDGIGNWMA' A
#
# COMPACT_ATOMS: atom_id res chain seq x y z
N MET A 1 9.74 -15.61 6.42
CA MET A 1 10.66 -14.52 6.02
C MET A 1 10.09 -13.26 6.63
N GLU A 2 10.86 -12.48 7.38
CA GLU A 2 10.31 -11.32 8.09
C GLU A 2 9.99 -10.19 7.09
N LEU A 3 8.79 -9.62 7.16
CA LEU A 3 8.36 -8.55 6.26
C LEU A 3 9.01 -7.23 6.68
N ASP A 4 9.81 -6.61 5.80
CA ASP A 4 10.40 -5.29 6.04
C ASP A 4 9.40 -4.19 5.67
N LEU A 5 8.63 -3.74 6.66
CA LEU A 5 7.60 -2.71 6.48
C LEU A 5 8.17 -1.35 6.08
N LYS A 6 9.38 -1.02 6.53
CA LYS A 6 10.01 0.26 6.17
C LYS A 6 10.35 0.25 4.69
N LYS A 7 10.97 -0.83 4.20
CA LYS A 7 11.30 -0.96 2.79
C LYS A 7 10.04 -0.90 1.90
N LEU A 8 8.97 -1.58 2.27
CA LEU A 8 7.70 -1.54 1.53
C LEU A 8 7.08 -0.13 1.53
N THR A 9 7.15 0.58 2.66
CA THR A 9 6.68 1.97 2.74
C THR A 9 7.50 2.90 1.84
N ASP A 10 8.83 2.79 1.86
CA ASP A 10 9.72 3.59 1.01
C ASP A 10 9.46 3.30 -0.48
N GLU A 11 9.22 2.03 -0.84
CA GLU A 11 8.84 1.63 -2.21
C GLU A 11 7.49 2.22 -2.63
N LEU A 12 6.46 2.15 -1.77
CA LEU A 12 5.16 2.75 -2.03
C LEU A 12 5.26 4.27 -2.24
N LEU A 13 6.03 4.98 -1.42
CA LEU A 13 6.23 6.42 -1.55
C LEU A 13 6.85 6.80 -2.90
N ASN A 14 7.79 5.98 -3.38
CA ASN A 14 8.43 6.14 -4.69
C ASN A 14 7.47 5.84 -5.85
N LEU A 15 6.72 4.73 -5.79
CA LEU A 15 5.69 4.38 -6.78
C LEU A 15 4.60 5.46 -6.86
N LEU A 16 4.28 6.07 -5.71
CA LEU A 16 3.33 7.16 -5.59
C LEU A 16 3.94 8.54 -5.90
N THR A 17 5.11 8.66 -6.52
CA THR A 17 5.67 9.98 -6.90
C THR A 17 4.87 10.61 -8.05
N ASP A 18 4.40 9.79 -8.99
CA ASP A 18 3.62 10.20 -10.18
C ASP A 18 2.22 9.55 -10.19
N TYR A 19 1.60 9.41 -9.01
CA TYR A 19 0.32 8.71 -8.83
C TYR A 19 -0.84 9.22 -9.71
N LEU A 20 -0.74 10.46 -10.22
CA LEU A 20 -1.70 11.05 -11.16
C LEU A 20 -1.64 10.44 -12.56
N LYS A 21 -0.50 9.89 -12.99
CA LYS A 21 -0.33 9.27 -14.31
C LYS A 21 -1.03 7.92 -14.44
N ARG A 22 -1.34 7.27 -13.31
CA ARG A 22 -2.04 5.97 -13.22
C ARG A 22 -1.45 4.91 -14.18
N GLU A 23 -0.14 4.80 -14.22
CA GLU A 23 0.51 3.81 -15.07
C GLU A 23 0.10 2.39 -14.64
N PRO A 24 -0.33 1.51 -15.57
CA PRO A 24 -0.84 0.18 -15.22
C PRO A 24 0.17 -0.66 -14.42
N GLN A 25 1.45 -0.55 -14.75
CA GLN A 25 2.55 -1.22 -14.05
C GLN A 25 2.71 -0.76 -12.60
N THR A 26 2.53 0.54 -12.35
CA THR A 26 2.59 1.12 -11.00
C THR A 26 1.42 0.63 -10.17
N LEU A 27 0.22 0.63 -10.75
CA LEU A 27 -0.97 0.10 -10.07
C LEU A 27 -0.81 -1.39 -9.75
N ALA A 28 -0.35 -2.20 -10.71
CA ALA A 28 -0.10 -3.62 -10.50
C ALA A 28 0.89 -3.85 -9.35
N ARG A 29 1.99 -3.10 -9.30
CA ARG A 29 2.98 -3.24 -8.22
C ARG A 29 2.41 -2.82 -6.85
N ILE A 30 1.61 -1.77 -6.80
CA ILE A 30 0.94 -1.33 -5.56
C ILE A 30 -0.06 -2.40 -5.08
N THR A 31 -0.80 -3.01 -6.01
CA THR A 31 -1.70 -4.15 -5.74
C THR A 31 -0.93 -5.34 -5.17
N GLU A 32 0.19 -5.75 -5.78
CA GLU A 32 1.03 -6.84 -5.29
C GLU A 32 1.52 -6.61 -3.85
N ILE A 33 1.94 -5.37 -3.53
CA ILE A 33 2.36 -5.02 -2.16
C ILE A 33 1.17 -5.15 -1.20
N GLY A 34 -0.02 -4.70 -1.60
CA GLY A 34 -1.25 -4.85 -0.81
C GLY A 34 -1.60 -6.31 -0.54
N GLU A 35 -1.54 -7.17 -1.56
CA GLU A 35 -1.77 -8.61 -1.44
C GLU A 35 -0.73 -9.28 -0.53
N GLN A 36 0.55 -8.91 -0.67
CA GLN A 36 1.61 -9.41 0.20
C GLN A 36 1.35 -9.05 1.67
N LEU A 37 1.00 -7.80 1.96
CA LEU A 37 0.66 -7.36 3.31
C LEU A 37 -0.56 -8.11 3.86
N ASN A 38 -1.58 -8.32 3.03
CA ASN A 38 -2.77 -9.06 3.41
C ASN A 38 -2.45 -10.53 3.72
N ASN A 39 -1.63 -11.20 2.92
CA ASN A 39 -1.28 -12.60 3.12
C ASN A 39 -0.44 -12.84 4.38
N GLU A 40 0.40 -11.87 4.75
CA GLU A 40 1.36 -12.01 5.86
C GLU A 40 0.80 -11.51 7.21
N GLY A 41 -0.14 -10.58 7.19
CA GLY A 41 -0.72 -10.06 8.43
C GLY A 41 -2.04 -9.32 8.27
N GLY A 42 -2.72 -9.54 7.14
CA GLY A 42 -4.04 -9.02 6.86
C GLY A 42 -4.13 -7.50 6.90
N MET A 43 -5.33 -7.03 7.23
CA MET A 43 -5.62 -5.60 7.38
C MET A 43 -4.75 -4.89 8.42
N ARG A 44 -4.18 -5.61 9.41
CA ARG A 44 -3.31 -4.99 10.41
C ARG A 44 -2.06 -4.40 9.76
N LEU A 45 -1.38 -5.18 8.91
CA LEU A 45 -0.17 -4.72 8.23
C LEU A 45 -0.49 -3.68 7.16
N MET A 46 -1.60 -3.83 6.43
CA MET A 46 -2.04 -2.84 5.46
C MET A 46 -2.33 -1.49 6.11
N ARG A 47 -3.02 -1.46 7.25
CA ARG A 47 -3.26 -0.22 8.02
C ARG A 47 -1.97 0.38 8.58
N GLN A 48 -1.06 -0.45 9.07
CA GLN A 48 0.23 0.02 9.59
C GLN A 48 1.03 0.72 8.50
N VAL A 49 1.17 0.10 7.32
CA VAL A 49 1.88 0.70 6.18
C VAL A 49 1.13 1.93 5.66
N GLY A 50 -0.21 1.87 5.56
CA GLY A 50 -1.03 3.02 5.19
C GLY A 50 -0.82 4.23 6.12
N SER A 51 -0.72 4.00 7.43
CA SER A 51 -0.41 5.05 8.42
C SER A 51 1.00 5.61 8.22
N MET A 52 1.99 4.76 7.94
CA MET A 52 3.37 5.21 7.68
C MET A 52 3.46 6.07 6.42
N VAL A 53 2.70 5.74 5.37
CA VAL A 53 2.57 6.59 4.18
C VAL A 53 1.86 7.90 4.53
N GLN A 54 0.80 7.85 5.34
CA GLN A 54 0.03 9.01 5.77
C GLN A 54 0.87 10.02 6.55
N ASP A 55 1.77 9.55 7.42
CA ASP A 55 2.68 10.38 8.20
C ASP A 55 3.67 11.16 7.31
N GLN A 56 3.91 10.67 6.08
CA GLN A 56 4.80 11.31 5.11
C GLN A 56 4.03 12.19 4.11
N ASP A 57 2.89 11.70 3.62
CA ASP A 57 2.06 12.39 2.61
C ASP A 57 0.59 11.90 2.65
N LEU A 58 -0.29 12.80 3.08
CA LEU A 58 -1.74 12.55 3.19
C LEU A 58 -2.41 12.21 1.86
N LEU A 59 -1.99 12.83 0.75
CA LEU A 59 -2.61 12.61 -0.57
C LEU A 59 -2.23 11.26 -1.12
N LYS A 60 -0.95 10.87 -0.97
CA LYS A 60 -0.47 9.54 -1.35
C LYS A 60 -1.17 8.45 -0.55
N ALA A 61 -1.38 8.64 0.76
CA ALA A 61 -2.10 7.70 1.59
C ALA A 61 -3.57 7.56 1.17
N SER A 62 -4.25 8.66 0.87
CA SER A 62 -5.62 8.63 0.36
C SER A 62 -5.72 7.87 -0.97
N TRP A 63 -4.79 8.10 -1.89
CA TRP A 63 -4.74 7.36 -3.14
C TRP A 63 -4.48 5.86 -2.90
N LEU A 64 -3.52 5.54 -2.04
CA LEU A 64 -3.17 4.16 -1.68
C LEU A 64 -4.35 3.39 -1.10
N ASN A 65 -5.11 4.01 -0.18
CA ASN A 65 -6.30 3.41 0.39
C ASN A 65 -7.37 3.09 -0.67
N ASN A 66 -7.52 3.95 -1.68
CA ASN A 66 -8.42 3.66 -2.81
C ASN A 66 -7.88 2.52 -3.69
N ALA A 67 -6.57 2.46 -3.92
CA ALA A 67 -5.96 1.39 -4.72
C ALA A 67 -6.02 0.02 -4.03
N TRP A 68 -6.06 0.02 -2.70
CA TRP A 68 -6.22 -1.19 -1.88
C TRP A 68 -7.66 -1.50 -1.49
N ASP A 69 -8.65 -0.73 -1.96
CA ASP A 69 -10.04 -1.07 -1.73
C ASP A 69 -10.37 -2.43 -2.36
N GLY A 70 -10.95 -3.33 -1.57
CA GLY A 70 -11.16 -4.74 -1.93
C GLY A 70 -9.93 -5.66 -1.81
N ILE A 71 -8.73 -5.13 -1.56
CA ILE A 71 -7.53 -5.91 -1.24
C ILE A 71 -7.47 -6.04 0.28
N GLY A 72 -8.02 -7.15 0.76
CA GLY A 72 -8.24 -7.36 2.20
C GLY A 72 -9.66 -7.82 2.40
N ASN A 73 -9.82 -9.06 2.87
CA ASN A 73 -11.13 -9.54 3.24
C ASN A 73 -11.56 -8.77 4.50
N TRP A 74 -12.56 -7.90 4.34
CA TRP A 74 -13.29 -7.26 5.44
C TRP A 74 -14.12 -8.27 6.26
N MET A 75 -14.18 -9.53 5.83
CA MET A 75 -14.74 -10.59 6.65
C MET A 75 -13.84 -10.81 7.88
N ALA A 76 -14.29 -10.69 9.11
CA ALA A 76 -15.42 -10.01 9.77
C ALA A 76 -15.04 -10.07 11.26
#